data_AF-A0A3N7HHN5-F1
#
_entry.id   AF-A0A3N7HHN5-F1
#
_cell.length_a   1.000
_cell.length_b   1.000
_cell.length_c   1.000
_cell.angle_alpha   90.00
_cell.angle_beta   90.00
_cell.angle_gamma   90.00
#
_symmetry.space_group_name_H-M   'P 1'
#
loop_
_entity.id
_entity.type
_entity.pdbx_description
1 polymer ?
#
loop_
_entity_poly.entity_id
_entity_poly.type
_entity_poly.pdbx_seq_one_letter_code
_entity_poly.pdbx_strand_id
1 'polypeptide(L)'
;MHRGICSWGGREENVDLIDRDDQQNFLAGADFLANNGLLALISNIQAVVTEVIEGKKLIDLFNTTSFHETVMQILDKFMSVGSLHQWIDYLMPEDSGHYKLGTSSSIDDTVLPNSTNFDQLMVEARTVLSRKIMKPCWVVMTLSRPKSFRTRKAIVFTACAEFGKIMGISLKVAVDALVEDMEAQCQSTGASLTSGMPLAKLLSRVMQMVPSLLREASQNQFIKIIRTVPEVELFFTLLYANNLVD
;
A
#
# COMPACT_ATOMS: atom_id res chain seq x y z
N MET A 1 -34.11 -29.51 -52.85
CA MET A 1 -33.64 -29.58 -51.46
C MET A 1 -32.13 -29.46 -51.48
N HIS A 2 -31.57 -28.31 -51.08
CA HIS A 2 -30.14 -28.02 -51.16
C HIS A 2 -29.71 -27.19 -49.94
N ARG A 3 -28.44 -27.38 -49.56
CA ARG A 3 -27.67 -26.82 -48.41
C ARG A 3 -27.90 -27.58 -47.10
N GLY A 4 -26.89 -27.96 -46.32
CA GLY A 4 -25.48 -27.60 -46.32
C GLY A 4 -25.04 -27.33 -44.88
N ILE A 5 -24.20 -28.23 -44.34
CA ILE A 5 -23.09 -28.07 -43.37
C ILE A 5 -23.21 -26.92 -42.35
N CYS A 6 -23.17 -27.25 -41.05
CA CYS A 6 -22.09 -26.80 -40.15
C CYS A 6 -22.20 -27.46 -38.76
N SER A 7 -21.18 -28.27 -38.48
CA SER A 7 -20.76 -28.73 -37.16
C SER A 7 -20.55 -27.53 -36.24
N TRP A 8 -21.25 -27.50 -35.11
CA TRP A 8 -20.92 -26.58 -34.03
C TRP A 8 -19.79 -27.21 -33.23
N GLY A 9 -18.56 -26.93 -33.65
CA GLY A 9 -17.42 -26.95 -32.74
C GLY A 9 -17.64 -25.86 -31.71
N GLY A 10 -18.17 -26.24 -30.55
CA GLY A 10 -18.11 -25.40 -29.35
C GLY A 10 -16.64 -25.20 -29.01
N ARG A 11 -16.11 -24.04 -29.41
CA ARG A 11 -14.88 -23.49 -28.84
C ARG A 11 -15.18 -23.30 -27.36
N GLU A 12 -14.67 -24.18 -26.52
CA GLU A 12 -14.57 -23.93 -25.09
C GLU A 12 -13.96 -22.54 -24.93
N GLU A 13 -14.74 -21.63 -24.35
CA GLU A 13 -14.22 -20.41 -23.77
C GLU A 13 -13.22 -20.89 -22.71
N ASN A 14 -11.95 -20.89 -23.09
CA ASN A 14 -10.85 -21.09 -22.18
C ASN A 14 -10.94 -19.95 -21.17
N VAL A 15 -11.61 -20.22 -20.05
CA VAL A 15 -11.47 -19.40 -18.85
C VAL A 15 -9.99 -19.50 -18.55
N ASP A 16 -9.23 -18.44 -18.85
CA ASP A 16 -7.81 -18.32 -18.49
C ASP A 16 -7.75 -18.37 -16.96
N LEU A 17 -7.75 -19.59 -16.43
CA LEU A 17 -7.51 -19.88 -15.03
C LEU A 17 -6.07 -19.45 -14.79
N ILE A 18 -5.88 -18.42 -13.97
CA ILE A 18 -4.56 -18.00 -13.52
C ILE A 18 -3.86 -19.24 -12.99
N ASP A 19 -2.71 -19.58 -13.58
CA ASP A 19 -1.98 -20.77 -13.17
C ASP A 19 -1.56 -20.67 -11.72
N ARG A 20 -1.51 -21.82 -11.03
CA ARG A 20 -1.15 -21.86 -9.61
C ARG A 20 0.26 -21.28 -9.38
N ASP A 21 1.17 -21.46 -10.32
CA ASP A 21 2.53 -20.96 -10.20
C ASP A 21 2.55 -19.42 -10.36
N ASP A 22 1.72 -18.85 -11.25
CA ASP A 22 1.53 -17.40 -11.38
C ASP A 22 0.93 -16.77 -10.11
N GLN A 23 -0.04 -17.46 -9.47
CA GLN A 23 -0.60 -17.00 -8.19
C GLN A 23 0.45 -16.97 -7.08
N GLN A 24 1.27 -18.02 -6.97
CA GLN A 24 2.34 -18.08 -5.96
C GLN A 24 3.41 -17.02 -6.23
N ASN A 25 3.78 -16.81 -7.49
CA ASN A 25 4.71 -15.76 -7.88
C ASN A 25 4.16 -14.36 -7.53
N PHE A 26 2.87 -14.11 -7.77
CA PHE A 26 2.21 -12.87 -7.40
C PHE A 26 2.20 -12.63 -5.89
N LEU A 27 1.85 -13.64 -5.10
CA LEU A 27 1.86 -13.54 -3.63
C LEU A 27 3.28 -13.35 -3.08
N ALA A 28 4.29 -14.01 -3.66
CA ALA A 28 5.70 -13.78 -3.31
C ALA A 28 6.15 -12.34 -3.61
N GLY A 29 5.49 -11.65 -4.54
CA GLY A 29 5.67 -10.22 -4.79
C GLY A 29 5.38 -9.34 -3.57
N ALA A 30 4.58 -9.79 -2.61
CA ALA A 30 4.31 -9.06 -1.36
C ALA A 30 5.57 -8.87 -0.49
N ASP A 31 6.57 -9.74 -0.64
CA ASP A 31 7.85 -9.64 0.08
C ASP A 31 8.78 -8.56 -0.51
N PHE A 32 8.39 -7.91 -1.62
CA PHE A 32 9.21 -6.89 -2.27
C PHE A 32 9.56 -5.74 -1.33
N LEU A 33 8.60 -5.28 -0.51
CA LEU A 33 8.86 -4.24 0.48
C LEU A 33 9.97 -4.66 1.44
N ALA A 34 9.88 -5.87 2.02
CA ALA A 34 10.84 -6.36 3.00
C ALA A 34 12.25 -6.55 2.40
N ASN A 35 12.32 -7.01 1.15
CA ASN A 35 13.57 -7.40 0.51
C ASN A 35 14.25 -6.29 -0.30
N ASN A 36 13.48 -5.33 -0.83
CA ASN A 36 13.99 -4.32 -1.76
C ASN A 36 13.59 -2.90 -1.35
N GLY A 37 12.32 -2.69 -1.02
CA GLY A 37 11.76 -1.35 -0.77
C GLY A 37 12.15 -0.74 0.57
N LEU A 38 12.39 -1.55 1.60
CA LEU A 38 12.53 -1.09 2.98
C LEU A 38 13.71 -0.14 3.19
N LEU A 39 14.87 -0.40 2.58
CA LEU A 39 16.05 0.45 2.72
C LEU A 39 15.82 1.84 2.10
N ALA A 40 15.20 1.88 0.92
CA ALA A 40 14.84 3.14 0.26
C ALA A 40 13.78 3.91 1.07
N LEU A 41 12.79 3.19 1.62
CA LEU A 41 11.78 3.77 2.50
C LEU A 41 12.40 4.40 3.75
N ILE A 42 13.31 3.68 4.42
CA ILE A 42 14.03 4.19 5.61
C ILE A 42 14.82 5.46 5.24
N SER A 43 15.56 5.43 4.13
CA SER A 43 16.36 6.58 3.68
C SER A 43 15.49 7.82 3.45
N ASN A 44 14.32 7.65 2.81
CA ASN A 44 13.44 8.77 2.48
C ASN A 44 12.68 9.29 3.70
N ILE A 45 12.24 8.42 4.60
CA ILE A 45 11.68 8.84 5.90
C ILE A 45 12.75 9.58 6.71
N GLN A 46 14.00 9.10 6.74
CA GLN A 46 15.09 9.74 7.47
C GLN A 46 15.37 11.17 6.96
N ALA A 47 15.34 11.38 5.64
CA ALA A 47 15.48 12.71 5.05
C ALA A 47 14.36 13.65 5.52
N VAL A 48 13.11 13.20 5.48
CA VAL A 48 11.95 13.97 5.95
C VAL A 48 12.03 14.26 7.44
N VAL A 49 12.38 13.26 8.26
CA VAL A 49 12.55 13.43 9.71
C VAL A 49 13.62 14.49 9.99
N THR A 50 14.76 14.42 9.30
CA THR A 50 15.86 15.38 9.46
C THR A 50 15.40 16.81 9.18
N GLU A 51 14.59 16.99 8.14
CA GLU A 51 14.03 18.29 7.78
C GLU A 51 12.97 18.80 8.78
N VAL A 52 12.11 17.91 9.30
CA VAL A 52 11.06 18.30 10.29
C VAL A 52 11.64 18.57 11.68
N ILE A 53 12.74 17.90 12.04
CA ILE A 53 13.42 18.14 13.32
C ILE A 53 14.55 19.16 13.22
N GLU A 54 14.79 19.74 12.05
CA GLU A 54 15.83 20.75 11.85
C GLU A 54 15.61 21.94 12.80
N GLY A 55 16.71 22.42 13.39
CA GLY A 55 16.68 23.53 14.35
C GLY A 55 16.21 23.16 15.76
N LYS A 56 15.68 21.94 15.99
CA LYS A 56 15.32 21.46 17.34
C LYS A 56 16.57 21.00 18.09
N LYS A 57 16.69 21.40 19.35
CA LYS A 57 17.78 21.00 20.25
C LYS A 57 17.33 19.83 21.12
N LEU A 58 18.30 19.01 21.54
CA LEU A 58 18.08 17.88 22.44
C LEU A 58 17.48 18.26 23.80
N ILE A 59 17.61 19.53 24.20
CA ILE A 59 17.07 20.11 25.44
C ILE A 59 15.63 20.63 25.29
N ASP A 60 15.14 20.78 24.05
CA ASP A 60 13.81 21.33 23.80
C ASP A 60 12.75 20.39 24.35
N LEU A 61 11.73 20.97 24.97
CA LEU A 61 10.68 20.22 25.65
C LEU A 61 9.55 19.88 24.69
N PHE A 62 9.20 18.60 24.65
CA PHE A 62 8.10 18.02 23.88
C PHE A 62 7.03 17.51 24.83
N ASN A 63 5.81 18.00 24.67
CA ASN A 63 4.62 17.42 25.28
C ASN A 63 3.88 16.50 24.29
N THR A 64 2.84 15.80 24.77
CA THR A 64 2.03 14.88 23.96
C THR A 64 1.56 15.51 22.64
N THR A 65 1.01 16.74 22.69
CA THR A 65 0.51 17.45 21.51
C THR A 65 1.62 17.76 20.52
N SER A 66 2.73 18.34 20.97
CA SER A 66 3.86 18.70 20.10
C SER A 66 4.54 17.46 19.48
N PHE A 67 4.54 16.34 20.19
CA PHE A 67 5.03 15.06 19.67
C PHE A 67 4.11 14.53 18.59
N HIS A 68 2.81 14.44 18.87
CA HIS A 68 1.78 14.04 17.90
C HIS A 68 1.82 14.90 16.64
N GLU A 69 1.83 16.23 16.79
CA GLU A 69 1.94 17.18 15.68
C GLU A 69 3.22 16.98 14.88
N THR A 70 4.36 16.73 15.54
CA THR A 70 5.64 16.47 14.85
C THR A 70 5.58 15.18 14.04
N VAL A 71 5.03 14.09 14.59
CA VAL A 71 4.88 12.82 13.86
C VAL A 71 3.93 12.97 12.69
N MET A 72 2.81 13.68 12.87
CA MET A 72 1.87 13.99 11.78
C MET A 72 2.53 14.86 10.70
N GLN A 73 3.37 15.83 11.06
CA GLN A 73 4.13 16.63 10.09
C GLN A 73 5.13 15.77 9.30
N ILE A 74 5.80 14.81 9.96
CA ILE A 74 6.67 13.85 9.27
C ILE A 74 5.87 13.04 8.26
N LEU A 75 4.71 12.51 8.67
CA LEU A 75 3.87 11.70 7.78
C LEU A 75 3.30 12.53 6.63
N ASP A 76 2.73 13.70 6.90
CA ASP A 76 2.16 14.58 5.87
C ASP A 76 3.22 15.00 4.85
N LYS A 77 4.41 15.36 5.34
CA LYS A 77 5.54 15.69 4.49
C LYS A 77 6.02 14.50 3.70
N PHE A 78 6.19 13.33 4.32
CA PHE A 78 6.57 12.11 3.60
C PHE A 78 5.56 11.75 2.51
N MET A 79 4.26 11.83 2.80
CA MET A 79 3.18 11.58 1.84
C MET A 79 3.10 12.66 0.75
N SER A 80 3.70 13.84 0.98
CA SER A 80 3.80 14.96 0.03
C SER A 80 5.15 15.02 -0.72
N VAL A 81 6.19 14.35 -0.22
CA VAL A 81 7.54 14.26 -0.80
C VAL A 81 7.49 13.22 -1.91
N GLY A 82 6.95 13.65 -3.03
CA GLY A 82 6.86 12.85 -4.24
C GLY A 82 5.56 13.04 -4.99
N SER A 83 5.53 12.53 -6.22
CA SER A 83 4.23 12.31 -6.85
C SER A 83 3.44 11.29 -6.02
N LEU A 84 2.11 11.33 -6.05
CA LEU A 84 1.20 10.38 -5.37
C LEU A 84 1.50 8.88 -5.68
N HIS A 85 2.47 8.57 -6.53
CA HIS A 85 2.85 7.22 -6.95
C HIS A 85 4.23 6.79 -6.44
N GLN A 86 5.02 7.69 -5.85
CA GLN A 86 6.41 7.39 -5.45
C GLN A 86 6.51 6.41 -4.27
N TRP A 87 5.44 6.27 -3.47
CA TRP A 87 5.40 5.27 -2.39
C TRP A 87 5.20 3.84 -2.92
N ILE A 88 4.66 3.70 -4.14
CA ILE A 88 4.38 2.41 -4.76
C ILE A 88 5.68 1.73 -5.17
N ASP A 89 6.70 2.52 -5.47
CA ASP A 89 8.04 2.05 -5.80
C ASP A 89 8.70 1.32 -4.62
N TYR A 90 8.23 1.52 -3.38
CA TYR A 90 8.65 0.70 -2.24
C TYR A 90 7.91 -0.62 -2.13
N LEU A 91 6.70 -0.73 -2.70
CA LEU A 91 5.84 -1.91 -2.57
C LEU A 91 5.93 -2.83 -3.76
N MET A 92 6.22 -2.29 -4.95
CA MET A 92 6.24 -3.02 -6.20
C MET A 92 7.32 -2.46 -7.15
N PRO A 93 7.98 -3.32 -7.94
CA PRO A 93 8.96 -2.90 -8.94
C PRO A 93 8.32 -2.07 -10.05
N GLU A 94 9.11 -1.23 -10.73
CA GLU A 94 8.66 -0.49 -11.92
C GLU A 94 8.39 -1.42 -13.11
N ASP A 95 7.41 -1.06 -13.94
CA ASP A 95 6.77 -1.88 -15.00
C ASP A 95 7.68 -2.36 -16.15
N SER A 96 9.01 -2.30 -16.04
CA SER A 96 9.89 -2.68 -17.14
C SER A 96 11.09 -3.49 -16.71
N GLY A 97 10.89 -4.82 -16.70
CA GLY A 97 11.89 -5.78 -17.15
C GLY A 97 12.85 -6.31 -16.09
N HIS A 98 12.83 -7.64 -15.95
CA HIS A 98 13.75 -8.49 -15.19
C HIS A 98 13.45 -8.65 -13.70
N TYR A 99 12.25 -9.15 -13.38
CA TYR A 99 12.09 -9.91 -12.14
C TYR A 99 12.91 -11.21 -12.29
N LYS A 100 14.17 -11.20 -11.86
CA LYS A 100 14.91 -12.46 -11.68
C LYS A 100 14.60 -12.96 -10.28
N LEU A 101 13.37 -13.44 -10.07
CA LEU A 101 13.05 -14.23 -8.90
C LEU A 101 13.87 -15.52 -9.02
N GLY A 102 14.73 -15.78 -8.03
CA GLY A 102 15.75 -16.82 -8.07
C GLY A 102 15.20 -18.17 -8.54
N THR A 103 15.35 -18.46 -9.82
CA THR A 103 15.01 -19.75 -10.41
C THR A 103 16.27 -20.62 -10.35
N SER A 104 16.13 -21.82 -9.81
CA SER A 104 17.09 -22.89 -10.06
C SER A 104 17.25 -23.07 -11.56
N SER A 105 18.49 -22.91 -12.00
CA SER A 105 19.02 -23.05 -13.36
C SER A 105 18.40 -24.17 -14.22
N SER A 106 18.03 -23.85 -15.46
CA SER A 106 18.46 -24.56 -16.67
C SER A 106 18.30 -23.67 -17.90
N ILE A 107 19.34 -23.64 -18.72
CA ILE A 107 19.51 -22.86 -19.96
C ILE A 107 18.74 -23.53 -21.11
N ASP A 108 17.96 -22.76 -21.90
CA ASP A 108 18.06 -22.74 -23.37
C ASP A 108 17.26 -21.57 -24.00
N ASP A 109 17.60 -21.30 -25.26
CA ASP A 109 17.45 -20.15 -26.14
C ASP A 109 16.13 -19.34 -26.27
N THR A 110 16.34 -18.02 -26.45
CA THR A 110 15.61 -17.03 -27.26
C THR A 110 14.13 -17.28 -27.59
N VAL A 111 13.24 -16.90 -26.67
CA VAL A 111 11.83 -16.58 -26.96
C VAL A 111 11.52 -15.23 -26.30
N LEU A 112 10.99 -14.28 -27.08
CA LEU A 112 10.42 -13.03 -26.54
C LEU A 112 9.49 -13.39 -25.38
N PRO A 113 9.56 -12.74 -24.20
CA PRO A 113 8.63 -13.05 -23.12
C PRO A 113 7.25 -12.58 -23.58
N ASN A 114 6.40 -13.52 -24.00
CA ASN A 114 4.97 -13.32 -23.98
C ASN A 114 4.66 -12.92 -22.53
N SER A 115 4.12 -11.73 -22.30
CA SER A 115 3.81 -11.23 -20.96
C SER A 115 3.06 -12.30 -20.19
N THR A 116 3.66 -12.81 -19.11
CA THR A 116 3.03 -13.85 -18.30
C THR A 116 1.79 -13.28 -17.62
N ASN A 117 0.83 -14.13 -17.24
CA ASN A 117 -0.33 -13.66 -16.46
C ASN A 117 0.13 -13.01 -15.14
N PHE A 118 1.25 -13.46 -14.57
CA PHE A 118 1.94 -12.80 -13.47
C PHE A 118 2.36 -11.35 -13.79
N ASP A 119 3.01 -11.10 -14.93
CA ASP A 119 3.39 -9.73 -15.34
C ASP A 119 2.15 -8.83 -15.44
N GLN A 120 1.05 -9.37 -15.97
CA GLN A 120 -0.23 -8.67 -16.04
C GLN A 120 -0.81 -8.36 -14.65
N LEU A 121 -0.76 -9.31 -13.72
CA LEU A 121 -1.21 -9.11 -12.33
C LEU A 121 -0.38 -8.04 -11.62
N MET A 122 0.94 -8.01 -11.84
CA MET A 122 1.83 -7.00 -11.27
C MET A 122 1.50 -5.60 -11.82
N VAL A 123 1.26 -5.47 -13.13
CA VAL A 123 0.86 -4.21 -13.77
C VAL A 123 -0.54 -3.76 -13.30
N GLU A 124 -1.48 -4.69 -13.14
CA GLU A 124 -2.83 -4.39 -12.66
C GLU A 124 -2.79 -3.93 -11.19
N ALA A 125 -2.08 -4.65 -10.33
CA ALA A 125 -1.88 -4.26 -8.94
C ALA A 125 -1.18 -2.89 -8.83
N ARG A 126 -0.12 -2.66 -9.62
CA ARG A 126 0.54 -1.34 -9.67
C ARG A 126 -0.41 -0.26 -10.15
N THR A 127 -1.29 -0.54 -11.11
CA THR A 127 -2.33 0.39 -11.56
C THR A 127 -3.36 0.68 -10.47
N VAL A 128 -3.77 -0.32 -9.69
CA VAL A 128 -4.67 -0.20 -8.54
C VAL A 128 -4.03 0.56 -7.37
N LEU A 129 -2.71 0.60 -7.28
CA LEU A 129 -2.01 1.44 -6.31
C LEU A 129 -1.76 2.86 -6.86
N SER A 130 -1.50 2.99 -8.18
CA SER A 130 -0.97 4.21 -8.83
C SER A 130 -2.01 5.14 -9.43
N ARG A 131 -3.32 4.94 -9.25
CA ARG A 131 -4.28 5.81 -9.94
C ARG A 131 -4.67 7.01 -9.08
N LYS A 132 -4.21 8.18 -9.52
CA LYS A 132 -4.66 9.50 -9.05
C LYS A 132 -6.19 9.58 -9.00
N ILE A 133 -6.69 10.37 -8.04
CA ILE A 133 -7.96 11.08 -8.11
C ILE A 133 -8.05 11.69 -9.52
N MET A 134 -8.80 11.04 -10.40
CA MET A 134 -9.13 11.65 -11.68
C MET A 134 -10.06 12.81 -11.31
N LYS A 135 -9.53 14.05 -11.35
CA LYS A 135 -10.38 15.25 -11.38
C LYS A 135 -11.50 14.98 -12.38
N PRO A 136 -12.74 15.35 -12.05
CA PRO A 136 -13.91 14.96 -12.81
C PRO A 136 -13.71 15.36 -14.27
N CYS A 137 -13.45 14.39 -15.15
CA CYS A 137 -13.60 14.55 -16.59
C CYS A 137 -15.11 14.63 -16.87
N TRP A 138 -15.72 15.71 -16.40
CA TRP A 138 -17.11 16.06 -16.58
C TRP A 138 -17.38 16.71 -17.94
N VAL A 139 -16.41 16.76 -18.88
CA VAL A 139 -16.57 17.61 -20.08
C VAL A 139 -16.52 16.90 -21.43
N VAL A 140 -15.94 15.70 -21.59
CA VAL A 140 -15.85 15.08 -22.94
C VAL A 140 -16.08 13.57 -22.90
N MET A 141 -17.31 13.14 -22.65
CA MET A 141 -17.90 11.96 -23.31
C MET A 141 -19.43 12.04 -23.17
N THR A 142 -19.99 13.15 -23.65
CA THR A 142 -21.36 13.11 -24.16
C THR A 142 -21.36 12.20 -25.39
N LEU A 143 -22.28 11.23 -25.40
CA LEU A 143 -22.73 10.45 -26.56
C LEU A 143 -21.76 9.42 -27.17
N SER A 144 -21.64 8.25 -26.56
CA SER A 144 -22.16 6.99 -27.18
C SER A 144 -21.96 5.77 -26.25
N ARG A 145 -22.96 4.89 -26.24
CA ARG A 145 -22.97 3.62 -25.49
C ARG A 145 -22.24 2.54 -26.28
N PRO A 146 -21.53 1.60 -25.61
CA PRO A 146 -22.05 0.23 -25.51
C PRO A 146 -22.22 -0.22 -24.05
N LYS A 147 -23.13 -1.17 -23.82
CA LYS A 147 -23.80 -1.44 -22.54
C LYS A 147 -23.19 -2.52 -21.62
N SER A 148 -22.09 -3.22 -21.94
CA SER A 148 -21.63 -4.34 -21.06
C SER A 148 -20.29 -4.16 -20.36
N PHE A 149 -19.47 -3.18 -20.72
CA PHE A 149 -18.11 -3.03 -20.16
C PHE A 149 -17.95 -1.87 -19.15
N ARG A 150 -19.05 -1.16 -18.86
CA ARG A 150 -18.99 0.16 -18.20
C ARG A 150 -19.06 0.09 -16.67
N THR A 151 -19.68 -0.94 -16.10
CA THR A 151 -19.87 -1.04 -14.64
C THR A 151 -18.62 -1.57 -13.93
N ARG A 152 -17.99 -2.64 -14.44
CA ARG A 152 -16.79 -3.23 -13.83
C ARG A 152 -15.61 -2.26 -13.82
N LYS A 153 -15.33 -1.61 -14.96
CA LYS A 153 -14.30 -0.56 -15.03
C LYS A 153 -14.63 0.59 -14.07
N ALA A 154 -15.85 1.13 -14.05
CA ALA A 154 -16.18 2.24 -13.16
C ALA A 154 -15.93 1.93 -11.66
N ILE A 155 -16.14 0.70 -11.20
CA ILE A 155 -16.00 0.34 -9.78
C ILE A 155 -14.53 0.06 -9.39
N VAL A 156 -13.72 -0.60 -10.23
CA VAL A 156 -12.26 -0.73 -10.03
C VAL A 156 -11.58 0.65 -9.98
N PHE A 157 -12.07 1.59 -10.80
CA PHE A 157 -11.63 2.99 -10.75
C PHE A 157 -11.98 3.70 -9.43
N THR A 158 -13.07 3.33 -8.73
CA THR A 158 -13.44 3.93 -7.42
C THR A 158 -12.63 3.37 -6.25
N ALA A 159 -12.31 2.08 -6.22
CA ALA A 159 -11.48 1.52 -5.15
C ALA A 159 -10.05 2.13 -5.15
N CYS A 160 -9.51 2.38 -6.33
CA CYS A 160 -8.12 2.84 -6.48
C CYS A 160 -7.83 4.26 -5.94
N ALA A 161 -8.76 5.21 -6.10
CA ALA A 161 -8.62 6.56 -5.53
C ALA A 161 -8.72 6.57 -3.99
N GLU A 162 -9.33 5.53 -3.41
CA GLU A 162 -9.45 5.38 -1.96
C GLU A 162 -8.16 4.83 -1.35
N PHE A 163 -7.31 4.07 -2.05
CA PHE A 163 -6.16 3.41 -1.41
C PHE A 163 -5.21 4.40 -0.70
N GLY A 164 -4.83 5.50 -1.37
CA GLY A 164 -3.97 6.53 -0.74
C GLY A 164 -4.63 7.21 0.46
N LYS A 165 -5.95 7.41 0.41
CA LYS A 165 -6.74 7.96 1.52
C LYS A 165 -6.86 6.96 2.67
N ILE A 166 -7.10 5.69 2.38
CA ILE A 166 -7.12 4.58 3.34
C ILE A 166 -5.75 4.43 4.01
N MET A 167 -4.66 4.57 3.26
CA MET A 167 -3.30 4.57 3.81
C MET A 167 -3.10 5.75 4.77
N GLY A 168 -3.53 6.95 4.39
CA GLY A 168 -3.49 8.13 5.26
C GLY A 168 -4.29 7.95 6.55
N ILE A 169 -5.52 7.41 6.46
CA ILE A 169 -6.35 7.09 7.63
C ILE A 169 -5.65 6.04 8.51
N SER A 170 -5.12 4.98 7.91
CA SER A 170 -4.44 3.88 8.62
C SER A 170 -3.22 4.39 9.39
N LEU A 171 -2.37 5.20 8.75
CA LEU A 171 -1.21 5.79 9.38
C LEU A 171 -1.60 6.75 10.51
N LYS A 172 -2.63 7.58 10.29
CA LYS A 172 -3.13 8.51 11.32
C LYS A 172 -3.59 7.75 12.57
N VAL A 173 -4.45 6.75 12.39
CA VAL A 173 -4.96 5.92 13.48
C VAL A 173 -3.83 5.19 14.22
N ALA A 174 -2.82 4.71 13.48
CA ALA A 174 -1.66 4.07 14.09
C ALA A 174 -0.83 5.05 14.95
N VAL A 175 -0.67 6.30 14.51
CA VAL A 175 0.02 7.35 15.28
C VAL A 175 -0.78 7.74 16.50
N ASP A 176 -2.10 7.90 16.39
CA ASP A 176 -2.98 8.21 17.53
C ASP A 176 -2.81 7.12 18.61
N ALA A 177 -2.89 5.84 18.22
CA ALA A 177 -2.66 4.71 19.12
C ALA A 177 -1.22 4.66 19.68
N LEU A 178 -0.20 5.06 18.90
CA LEU A 178 1.19 5.09 19.35
C LEU A 178 1.40 6.14 20.43
N VAL A 179 0.81 7.32 20.26
CA VAL A 179 0.89 8.41 21.24
C VAL A 179 0.18 8.04 22.53
N GLU A 180 -0.99 7.41 22.44
CA GLU A 180 -1.72 6.88 23.60
C GLU A 180 -0.92 5.81 24.35
N ASP A 181 -0.37 4.83 23.63
CA ASP A 181 0.45 3.76 24.23
C ASP A 181 1.69 4.36 24.92
N MET A 182 2.34 5.35 24.30
CA MET A 182 3.50 6.04 24.84
C MET A 182 3.16 6.86 26.10
N GLU A 183 2.01 7.52 26.13
CA GLU A 183 1.54 8.27 27.29
C GLU A 183 1.24 7.35 28.49
N ALA A 184 0.51 6.25 28.27
CA ALA A 184 0.23 5.26 29.31
C ALA A 184 1.53 4.68 29.91
N GLN A 185 2.49 4.43 29.03
CA GLN A 185 3.82 3.97 29.36
C GLN A 185 4.64 4.97 30.20
N CYS A 186 4.54 6.27 29.89
CA CYS A 186 5.18 7.34 30.67
C CYS A 186 4.59 7.42 32.10
N GLN A 187 3.27 7.34 32.25
CA GLN A 187 2.60 7.39 33.56
C GLN A 187 3.10 6.31 34.53
N SER A 188 3.39 5.10 34.03
CA SER A 188 3.93 4.00 34.85
C SER A 188 5.37 4.22 35.36
N THR A 189 6.15 5.08 34.70
CA THR A 189 7.58 5.32 35.01
C THR A 189 7.79 6.63 35.79
N GLY A 190 6.70 7.35 36.13
CA GLY A 190 6.76 8.66 36.81
C GLY A 190 7.29 9.81 35.94
N ALA A 191 7.52 9.56 34.65
CA ALA A 191 7.82 10.59 33.66
C ALA A 191 6.48 11.03 33.03
N SER A 192 6.25 12.33 32.88
CA SER A 192 5.01 12.81 32.24
C SER A 192 5.30 13.53 30.94
N LEU A 193 4.68 13.06 29.85
CA LEU A 193 4.62 13.81 28.59
C LEU A 193 3.71 15.03 28.72
N THR A 194 2.86 15.11 29.74
CA THR A 194 1.98 16.27 29.96
C THR A 194 2.75 17.50 30.43
N SER A 195 3.86 17.33 31.16
CA SER A 195 4.70 18.44 31.64
C SER A 195 5.83 18.84 30.68
N GLY A 196 5.96 18.12 29.57
CA GLY A 196 7.08 18.27 28.63
C GLY A 196 8.29 17.41 28.99
N MET A 197 8.86 16.77 27.97
CA MET A 197 10.03 15.91 28.04
C MET A 197 11.12 16.41 27.07
N PRO A 198 12.39 16.51 27.49
CA PRO A 198 13.48 16.87 26.57
C PRO A 198 13.56 15.92 25.38
N LEU A 199 13.82 16.44 24.18
CA LEU A 199 13.92 15.65 22.94
C LEU A 199 14.89 14.46 23.08
N ALA A 200 16.02 14.59 23.78
CA ALA A 200 16.92 13.46 24.04
C ALA A 200 16.25 12.29 24.77
N LYS A 201 15.41 12.59 25.78
CA LYS A 201 14.65 11.58 26.52
C LYS A 201 13.50 11.03 25.68
N LEU A 202 12.86 11.88 24.89
CA LEU A 202 11.80 11.48 23.96
C LEU A 202 12.32 10.46 22.94
N LEU A 203 13.49 10.70 22.33
CA LEU A 203 14.11 9.76 21.39
C LEU A 203 14.39 8.40 22.04
N SER A 204 14.92 8.40 23.26
CA SER A 204 15.11 7.16 24.04
C SER A 204 13.78 6.43 24.26
N ARG A 205 12.69 7.17 24.50
CA ARG A 205 11.37 6.56 24.68
C ARG A 205 10.80 6.00 23.38
N VAL A 206 10.93 6.70 22.26
CA VAL A 206 10.52 6.20 20.93
C VAL A 206 11.27 4.90 20.61
N MET A 207 12.57 4.82 20.92
CA MET A 207 13.35 3.59 20.74
C MET A 207 12.82 2.41 21.57
N GLN A 208 12.29 2.65 22.77
CA GLN A 208 11.68 1.61 23.61
C GLN A 208 10.34 1.09 23.07
N MET A 209 9.67 1.86 22.20
CA MET A 209 8.39 1.48 21.59
C MET A 209 8.57 0.56 20.37
N VAL A 210 9.76 0.57 19.74
CA VAL A 210 10.04 -0.17 18.49
C VAL A 210 9.66 -1.66 18.58
N PRO A 211 9.98 -2.41 19.66
CA PRO A 211 9.59 -3.82 19.76
C PRO A 211 8.07 -4.05 19.74
N SER A 212 7.28 -3.11 20.25
CA SER A 212 5.81 -3.19 20.22
C SER A 212 5.26 -2.96 18.81
N LEU A 213 5.92 -2.11 18.01
CA LEU A 213 5.58 -1.82 16.62
C LEU A 213 5.96 -2.97 15.67
N LEU A 214 7.05 -3.68 15.95
CA LEU A 214 7.58 -4.75 15.09
C LEU A 214 7.13 -6.16 15.51
N ARG A 215 6.15 -6.25 16.40
CA ARG A 215 5.58 -7.54 16.83
C ARG A 215 4.86 -8.23 15.67
N GLU A 216 4.80 -9.56 15.70
CA GLU A 216 4.02 -10.38 14.77
C GLU A 216 2.59 -9.88 14.60
N ALA A 217 2.06 -9.96 13.37
CA ALA A 217 0.77 -9.38 13.02
C ALA A 217 -0.42 -9.86 13.88
N SER A 218 -0.36 -11.09 14.41
CA SER A 218 -1.39 -11.66 15.29
C SER A 218 -1.41 -11.01 16.69
N GLN A 219 -0.28 -10.49 17.13
CA GLN A 219 -0.10 -9.90 18.45
C GLN A 219 0.06 -8.38 18.42
N ASN A 220 0.28 -7.80 17.23
CA ASN A 220 0.48 -6.37 17.04
C ASN A 220 -0.84 -5.59 17.19
N GLN A 221 -0.94 -4.79 18.24
CA GLN A 221 -2.15 -3.99 18.54
C GLN A 221 -2.45 -2.95 17.47
N PHE A 222 -1.41 -2.33 16.87
CA PHE A 222 -1.58 -1.32 15.83
C PHE A 222 -2.20 -1.94 14.57
N ILE A 223 -1.76 -3.14 14.17
CA ILE A 223 -2.36 -3.88 13.06
C ILE A 223 -3.83 -4.23 13.34
N LYS A 224 -4.15 -4.63 14.59
CA LYS A 224 -5.55 -4.90 14.97
C LYS A 224 -6.43 -3.66 14.86
N ILE A 225 -5.96 -2.52 15.39
CA ILE A 225 -6.69 -1.26 15.34
C ILE A 225 -6.95 -0.85 13.89
N ILE A 226 -5.92 -0.88 13.03
CA ILE A 226 -6.07 -0.54 11.59
C ILE A 226 -7.11 -1.45 10.93
N ARG A 227 -7.09 -2.76 11.21
CA ARG A 227 -8.04 -3.72 10.63
C ARG A 227 -9.49 -3.46 11.03
N THR A 228 -9.74 -2.87 12.20
CA THR A 228 -11.08 -2.55 12.70
C THR A 228 -11.60 -1.17 12.27
N VAL A 229 -10.81 -0.40 11.49
CA VAL A 229 -11.25 0.89 10.96
C VAL A 229 -12.33 0.65 9.90
N PRO A 230 -13.54 1.24 10.04
CA PRO A 230 -14.65 0.98 9.12
C PRO A 230 -14.33 1.27 7.65
N GLU A 231 -13.56 2.34 7.38
CA GLU A 231 -13.13 2.71 6.04
C GLU A 231 -12.19 1.64 5.43
N VAL A 232 -11.32 1.05 6.26
CA VAL A 232 -10.41 -0.02 5.85
C VAL A 232 -11.21 -1.30 5.54
N GLU A 233 -12.14 -1.69 6.42
CA GLU A 233 -13.02 -2.85 6.21
C GLU A 233 -13.88 -2.71 4.96
N LEU A 234 -14.48 -1.52 4.75
CA LEU A 234 -15.29 -1.23 3.58
C LEU A 234 -14.45 -1.27 2.30
N PHE A 235 -13.24 -0.72 2.34
CA PHE A 235 -12.31 -0.75 1.20
C PHE A 235 -12.00 -2.19 0.77
N PHE A 236 -11.63 -3.06 1.71
CA PHE A 236 -11.37 -4.47 1.40
C PHE A 236 -12.63 -5.20 0.95
N THR A 237 -13.78 -4.96 1.58
CA THR A 237 -15.07 -5.55 1.18
C THR A 237 -15.40 -5.24 -0.27
N LEU A 238 -15.25 -3.97 -0.67
CA LEU A 238 -15.45 -3.55 -2.05
C LEU A 238 -14.42 -4.20 -2.98
N LEU A 239 -13.14 -4.22 -2.60
CA LEU A 239 -12.08 -4.86 -3.39
C LEU A 239 -12.41 -6.35 -3.69
N TYR A 240 -12.80 -7.12 -2.68
CA TYR A 240 -13.14 -8.54 -2.84
C TYR A 240 -14.46 -8.77 -3.57
N ALA A 241 -15.50 -7.97 -3.30
CA ALA A 241 -16.77 -8.08 -4.01
C ALA A 241 -16.61 -7.84 -5.53
N ASN A 242 -15.62 -7.05 -5.92
CA ASN A 242 -15.31 -6.80 -7.33
C ASN A 242 -14.53 -7.93 -8.01
N ASN A 243 -13.77 -8.70 -7.24
CA ASN A 243 -13.02 -9.87 -7.72
C ASN A 243 -13.84 -11.17 -7.69
N LEU A 244 -15.06 -11.14 -7.12
CA LEU A 244 -15.97 -12.29 -6.99
C LEU A 244 -17.13 -12.30 -8.00
N VAL A 245 -17.23 -11.30 -8.89
CA VAL A 245 -18.23 -11.27 -9.98
C VAL A 245 -17.54 -11.65 -11.29
N ASP A 246 -17.18 -12.92 -11.39
CA ASP A 246 -17.03 -13.64 -12.65
C ASP A 246 -17.96 -14.85 -12.66
#